data_AF-A0A1F4XU96-F1
#
_entry.id   AF-A0A1F4XU96-F1
#
_cell.length_a   1.000
_cell.length_b   1.000
_cell.length_c   1.000
_cell.angle_alpha   90.00
_cell.angle_beta   90.00
_cell.angle_gamma   90.00
#
_symmetry.space_group_name_H-M   'P 1'
#
loop_
_entity.id
_entity.type
_entity.pdbx_description
1 polymer ?
#
loop_
_entity_poly.entity_id
_entity_poly.type
_entity_poly.pdbx_seq_one_letter_code
_entity_poly.pdbx_strand_id
1 'polypeptide(L)' 'MKGALNLHKIIEAKHEKKWIALSRDKTKIVAFDESLMELKQKIGDQKVVYMKVPSADAYLSF' A
#
# COMPACT_ATOMS: atom_id res chain seq x y z
N MET A 1 10.90 -17.54 -9.56
CA MET A 1 11.54 -16.22 -9.73
C MET A 1 10.92 -15.25 -8.73
N LYS A 2 11.67 -14.80 -7.71
CA LYS A 2 11.25 -13.73 -6.80
C LYS A 2 11.40 -12.41 -7.54
N GLY A 3 10.35 -11.97 -8.23
CA GLY A 3 10.33 -10.66 -8.88
C GLY A 3 10.45 -9.59 -7.79
N ALA A 4 11.52 -8.82 -7.81
CA ALA A 4 11.63 -7.63 -6.98
C ALA A 4 10.43 -6.74 -7.28
N LEU A 5 9.58 -6.56 -6.28
CA LEU A 5 8.32 -5.86 -6.42
C LEU A 5 8.64 -4.38 -6.60
N ASN A 6 8.45 -3.86 -7.81
CA ASN A 6 8.66 -2.44 -8.09
C ASN A 6 7.48 -1.61 -7.55
N LEU A 7 7.34 -1.58 -6.23
CA LEU A 7 6.32 -0.81 -5.51
C LEU A 7 6.39 0.68 -5.89
N HIS A 8 7.58 1.20 -6.19
CA HIS A 8 7.79 2.56 -6.71
C HIS A 8 7.02 2.87 -8.00
N LYS A 9 6.65 1.86 -8.81
CA LYS A 9 5.89 2.08 -10.06
C LYS A 9 4.39 2.20 -9.82
N ILE A 10 3.89 1.76 -8.67
CA ILE A 10 2.45 1.74 -8.35
C ILE A 10 2.08 2.66 -7.18
N ILE A 11 3.05 3.00 -6.33
CA ILE A 11 2.88 3.97 -5.26
C ILE A 11 3.16 5.36 -5.84
N GLU A 12 2.16 6.23 -5.77
CA GLU A 12 2.21 7.62 -6.20
C GLU A 12 2.12 8.53 -4.97
N ALA A 13 2.42 9.82 -5.14
CA ALA A 13 2.37 10.81 -4.05
C ALA A 13 1.04 10.81 -3.27
N LYS A 14 -0.09 10.55 -3.95
CA LYS A 14 -1.43 10.49 -3.31
C LYS A 14 -1.59 9.38 -2.27
N HIS A 15 -0.72 8.37 -2.32
CA HIS A 15 -0.71 7.22 -1.41
C HIS A 15 0.22 7.43 -0.20
N GLU A 16 1.06 8.46 -0.21
CA GLU A 16 1.99 8.72 0.90
C GLU A 16 1.28 8.93 2.22
N LYS A 17 1.91 8.46 3.31
CA LYS A 17 1.39 8.50 4.70
C LYS A 17 0.07 7.75 4.93
N LYS A 18 -0.50 7.14 3.88
CA LYS A 18 -1.75 6.38 3.92
C LYS A 18 -1.48 4.88 4.03
N TRP A 19 -2.49 4.17 4.47
CA TRP A 19 -2.61 2.73 4.29
C TRP A 19 -3.03 2.42 2.86
N ILE A 20 -2.41 1.43 2.26
CA ILE A 20 -2.79 0.89 0.95
C ILE A 20 -3.15 -0.59 1.08
N ALA A 21 -4.09 -1.02 0.27
CA ALA A 21 -4.44 -2.42 0.07
C ALA A 21 -3.93 -2.85 -1.30
N LEU A 22 -2.95 -3.76 -1.31
CA LEU A 22 -2.40 -4.35 -2.52
C LEU A 22 -3.14 -5.63 -2.85
N SER A 23 -3.35 -5.86 -4.14
CA SER A 23 -3.73 -7.17 -4.68
C SER A 23 -2.82 -8.30 -4.16
N ARG A 24 -3.30 -9.55 -4.20
CA ARG A 24 -2.56 -10.72 -3.67
C ARG A 24 -1.22 -10.94 -4.36
N ASP A 25 -1.16 -10.69 -5.66
CA ASP A 25 0.06 -10.70 -6.49
C ASP A 25 0.88 -9.40 -6.35
N LYS A 26 0.34 -8.41 -5.64
CA LYS A 26 0.93 -7.11 -5.29
C LYS A 26 1.26 -6.25 -6.51
N THR A 27 0.61 -6.50 -7.63
CA THR A 27 0.85 -5.77 -8.89
C THR A 27 0.07 -4.47 -8.98
N LYS A 28 -0.99 -4.33 -8.17
CA LYS A 28 -1.86 -3.14 -8.12
C LYS A 28 -2.32 -2.78 -6.71
N ILE A 29 -2.55 -1.48 -6.50
CA ILE A 29 -3.26 -0.94 -5.35
C ILE A 29 -4.76 -1.00 -5.64
N VAL A 30 -5.52 -1.62 -4.75
CA VAL A 30 -6.96 -1.82 -4.86
C VAL A 30 -7.73 -0.69 -4.16
N ALA A 31 -7.22 -0.24 -3.02
CA ALA A 31 -7.75 0.92 -2.30
C ALA A 31 -6.67 1.53 -1.41
N PHE A 32 -6.90 2.75 -0.94
CA PHE A 32 -6.06 3.42 0.04
C PHE A 32 -6.89 4.32 0.96
N ASP A 33 -6.40 4.52 2.18
CA ASP A 33 -7.06 5.32 3.21
C ASP A 33 -6.06 5.81 4.26
N GLU A 34 -6.38 6.89 4.97
CA GLU A 34 -5.60 7.36 6.12
C GLU A 34 -5.69 6.39 7.30
N SER A 35 -6.82 5.69 7.44
CA SER A 35 -7.08 4.73 8.51
C SER A 35 -7.07 3.28 8.02
N LEU A 36 -6.34 2.40 8.72
CA LEU A 36 -6.38 0.97 8.42
C LEU A 36 -7.79 0.38 8.62
N MET A 37 -8.54 0.92 9.58
CA MET A 37 -9.90 0.45 9.86
C MET A 37 -10.84 0.79 8.70
N GLU A 38 -10.80 2.04 8.22
CA GLU A 38 -11.62 2.48 7.09
C GLU A 38 -11.22 1.74 5.81
N LEU A 39 -9.92 1.51 5.60
CA LEU A 39 -9.44 0.70 4.50
C LEU A 39 -9.95 -0.75 4.57
N LYS A 40 -9.96 -1.37 5.74
CA LYS A 40 -10.52 -2.72 5.93
C LYS A 40 -12.02 -2.75 5.63
N GLN A 41 -12.76 -1.75 6.08
CA GLN A 41 -14.20 -1.63 5.77
C GLN A 41 -14.45 -1.49 4.26
N LYS A 42 -13.64 -0.69 3.55
CA LYS A 42 -13.71 -0.54 2.08
C LYS A 42 -13.40 -1.82 1.31
N ILE A 43 -12.46 -2.62 1.82
CA ILE A 43 -12.03 -3.87 1.18
C ILE A 43 -12.98 -5.04 1.45
N GLY A 44 -13.62 -5.08 2.62
CA GLY A 44 -14.45 -6.20 3.04
C GLY A 44 -13.65 -7.52 3.08
N ASP A 45 -14.19 -8.57 2.49
CA ASP A 45 -13.61 -9.92 2.53
C ASP A 45 -12.57 -10.21 1.42
N GLN A 46 -12.18 -9.19 0.64
CA GLN A 46 -11.23 -9.39 -0.45
C GLN A 46 -9.83 -9.69 0.09
N LYS A 47 -9.19 -10.74 -0.42
CA LYS A 47 -7.84 -11.14 -0.02
C LYS A 47 -6.81 -10.17 -0.59
N VAL A 48 -6.33 -9.25 0.26
CA VAL A 48 -5.34 -8.21 -0.05
C VAL A 48 -4.17 -8.25 0.92
N VAL A 49 -3.12 -7.51 0.60
CA VAL A 49 -1.99 -7.23 1.50
C VAL A 49 -2.03 -5.76 1.90
N TYR A 50 -2.11 -5.48 3.19
CA TYR A 50 -2.09 -4.11 3.70
C TYR A 50 -0.66 -3.62 3.95
N MET A 51 -0.38 -2.37 3.65
CA MET A 51 0.90 -1.71 3.94
C MET A 51 0.68 -0.24 4.24
N LYS A 52 1.44 0.33 5.18
CA LYS A 52 1.50 1.78 5.38
C LYS A 52 2.62 2.36 4.52
N VAL A 53 2.29 3.35 3.70
CA VAL A 53 3.25 4.00 2.81
C VAL A 53 3.98 5.08 3.62
N PRO A 54 5.32 5.03 3.69
CA PRO A 54 6.09 6.10 4.32
C PRO A 54 5.96 7.41 3.52
N SER A 55 6.31 8.54 4.13
CA SER A 55 6.52 9.77 3.36
C SER A 55 7.67 9.55 2.38
N ALA A 56 7.65 10.18 1.20
CA ALA A 56 8.81 10.15 0.30
C ALA A 56 10.10 10.65 1.00
N ASP A 57 9.95 11.61 1.91
CA ASP A 57 11.04 12.19 2.71
C ASP A 57 11.33 11.43 4.00
N ALA A 58 10.72 10.25 4.22
CA ALA A 58 11.03 9.43 5.38
C ALA A 58 12.44 8.85 5.20
N TYR A 59 13.44 9.64 5.57
CA TYR A 59 14.79 9.17 5.82
C TYR A 59 14.68 8.00 6.81
N LEU A 60 15.00 6.80 6.32
CA LEU A 60 15.21 5.63 7.17
C LEU A 60 16.50 5.87 7.94
N SER A 61 16.40 6.59 9.05
CA SER A 61 17.45 6.66 10.06
C SER A 61 17.54 5.27 10.68
N PHE A 62 18.54 4.48 10.25
CA PHE A 62 18.93 3.22 10.89
C PHE A 62 19.92 3.50 12.02
#